data_AF-A0A4Q7G804-F1
#
_entry.id   AF-A0A4Q7G804-F1
#
_cell.length_a   1.000
_cell.length_b   1.000
_cell.length_c   1.000
_cell.angle_alpha   90.00
_cell.angle_beta   90.00
_cell.angle_gamma   90.00
#
_symmetry.space_group_name_H-M   'P 1'
#
loop_
_entity.id
_entity.type
_entity.pdbx_description
1 polymer ?
#
loop_
_entity_poly.entity_id
_entity_poly.type
_entity_poly.pdbx_seq_one_letter_code
_entity_poly.pdbx_strand_id
1 'polypeptide(L)' 'MRHFIFVCPNTHLNVQHSLDEDDNTDQNEFTAVSCPACTRLHFLSRKTGQLLGADSTPKS' A
#
# COMPACT_ATOMS: atom_id res chain seq x y z
N MET A 1 -7.20 -10.92 -8.81
CA MET A 1 -6.27 -9.78 -8.71
C MET A 1 -7.06 -8.56 -8.25
N ARG A 2 -6.72 -7.98 -7.10
CA ARG A 2 -7.36 -6.76 -6.58
C ARG A 2 -6.50 -5.55 -6.90
N HIS A 3 -7.13 -4.54 -7.51
CA HIS A 3 -6.51 -3.25 -7.71
C HIS A 3 -6.81 -2.35 -6.53
N PHE A 4 -5.76 -1.86 -5.89
CA PHE A 4 -5.83 -0.89 -4.81
C PHE A 4 -5.16 0.40 -5.25
N ILE A 5 -5.65 1.51 -4.71
CA ILE A 5 -5.02 2.81 -4.88
C ILE A 5 -4.54 3.24 -3.50
N PHE A 6 -3.25 3.50 -3.38
CA PHE A 6 -2.66 4.06 -2.17
C PHE A 6 -2.00 5.40 -2.49
N VAL A 7 -1.94 6.29 -1.50
CA VAL A 7 -1.24 7.57 -1.63
C VAL A 7 0.22 7.38 -1.25
N CYS A 8 1.15 7.67 -2.16
CA CYS A 8 2.57 7.62 -1.84
C CYS A 8 2.92 8.76 -0.85
N PRO A 9 3.45 8.48 0.35
CA PRO A 9 3.77 9.51 1.33
C PRO A 9 4.95 10.40 0.90
N ASN A 10 5.77 9.94 -0.06
CA ASN A 10 6.94 10.68 -0.52
C ASN A 10 6.59 11.70 -1.62
N THR A 11 5.62 11.39 -2.48
CA THR A 11 5.27 12.23 -3.65
C THR A 11 3.83 12.75 -3.60
N HIS A 12 3.02 12.28 -2.65
CA HIS A 12 1.57 12.54 -2.55
C HIS A 12 0.78 12.17 -3.81
N LEU A 13 1.32 11.28 -4.66
CA LEU A 13 0.63 10.76 -5.83
C LEU A 13 -0.22 9.55 -5.47
N ASN A 14 -1.39 9.45 -6.09
CA ASN A 14 -2.21 8.25 -6.07
C ASN A 14 -1.55 7.19 -6.95
N VAL A 15 -1.14 6.10 -6.34
CA VAL A 15 -0.47 4.99 -6.99
C VAL A 15 -1.42 3.81 -7.03
N GLN A 16 -1.80 3.42 -8.24
CA GLN A 16 -2.55 2.20 -8.45
C GLN A 16 -1.61 1.01 -8.42
N HIS A 17 -1.96 0.00 -7.65
CA HIS A 17 -1.23 -1.25 -7.58
C HIS A 17 -2.16 -2.45 -7.56
N SER A 18 -1.74 -3.54 -8.19
CA SER A 18 -2.48 -4.80 -8.26
C SER A 18 -1.84 -5.79 -7.31
N LEU A 19 -2.61 -6.29 -6.34
CA LEU A 19 -2.20 -7.36 -5.46
C LEU A 19 -2.94 -8.64 -5.84
N ASP A 20 -2.25 -9.77 -5.77
CA ASP A 20 -2.89 -11.07 -5.97
C ASP A 20 -3.88 -11.34 -4.83
N GLU A 21 -5.02 -11.90 -5.20
CA GLU A 21 -6.04 -12.32 -4.26
C GLU A 21 -5.67 -13.71 -3.78
N ASP A 22 -4.80 -13.79 -2.78
CA ASP A 22 -4.60 -15.06 -2.09
C ASP A 22 -5.67 -15.17 -1.00
N ASP A 23 -6.58 -16.13 -1.16
CA ASP A 23 -7.74 -16.35 -0.26
C ASP A 23 -7.32 -16.72 1.17
N ASN A 24 -6.06 -17.16 1.36
CA ASN A 24 -5.45 -17.44 2.67
C ASN A 24 -4.74 -16.24 3.31
N THR A 25 -4.88 -15.03 2.76
CA THR A 25 -4.16 -13.89 3.31
C THR A 25 -4.75 -13.44 4.65
N ASP A 26 -4.03 -13.75 5.74
CA ASP A 26 -4.34 -13.27 7.08
C ASP A 26 -4.49 -11.74 7.13
N GLN A 27 -5.38 -11.23 7.99
CA GLN A 27 -5.70 -9.79 8.05
C GLN A 27 -4.49 -8.89 8.35
N ASN A 28 -3.43 -9.46 8.92
CA ASN A 28 -2.21 -8.76 9.30
C ASN A 28 -1.07 -8.95 8.27
N GLU A 29 -1.36 -9.49 7.09
CA GLU A 29 -0.33 -9.67 6.07
C GLU A 29 -0.10 -8.38 5.27
N PHE A 30 1.11 -7.85 5.42
CA PHE A 30 1.61 -6.71 4.66
C PHE A 30 2.62 -7.20 3.63
N THR A 31 2.53 -6.67 2.43
CA THR A 31 3.43 -7.01 1.34
C THR A 31 4.22 -5.79 0.90
N ALA A 32 5.52 -5.98 0.68
CA ALA A 32 6.39 -4.91 0.19
C ALA A 32 6.19 -4.76 -1.31
N VAL A 33 5.78 -3.56 -1.74
CA VAL A 33 5.51 -3.23 -3.14
C VAL A 33 6.42 -2.11 -3.58
N SER A 34 6.92 -2.23 -4.80
CA SER A 34 7.71 -1.17 -5.42
C SER A 34 6.79 -0.06 -5.92
N CYS A 35 6.95 1.13 -5.35
CA CYS A 35 6.19 2.29 -5.72
C CYS A 35 6.71 2.90 -7.03
N PRO A 36 5.94 2.92 -8.13
CA PRO A 36 6.38 3.55 -9.38
C PRO A 36 6.54 5.07 -9.25
N ALA A 37 5.88 5.72 -8.29
CA ALA A 37 5.93 7.17 -8.13
C ALA A 37 7.22 7.68 -7.47
N CYS A 38 7.78 6.92 -6.52
CA CYS A 38 8.94 7.35 -5.74
C CYS A 38 10.11 6.36 -5.77
N THR A 39 9.96 5.24 -6.51
CA THR A 39 10.91 4.13 -6.62
C THR A 39 11.34 3.51 -5.29
N ARG A 40 10.53 3.67 -4.22
CA ARG A 40 10.74 3.07 -2.90
C ARG A 40 9.80 1.90 -2.65
N LEU A 41 10.17 1.07 -1.69
CA LEU A 41 9.32 -0.01 -1.20
C LEU A 41 8.32 0.52 -0.17
N HIS A 42 7.07 0.14 -0.33
CA HIS A 42 5.97 0.45 0.56
C HIS A 42 5.29 -0.84 1.03
N PHE A 43 4.87 -0.89 2.28
CA PHE A 43 4.18 -2.06 2.83
C PHE A 43 2.67 -1.84 2.73
N LEU A 44 1.99 -2.59 1.87
CA LEU A 44 0.53 -2.52 1.71
C LEU A 44 -0.13 -3.72 2.36
N SER A 45 -1.24 -3.48 3.05
CA SER A 45 -2.14 -4.52 3.53
C SER A 45 -2.77 -5.22 2.34
N ARG A 46 -2.57 -6.53 2.19
CA ARG A 46 -3.16 -7.30 1.08
C ARG A 46 -4.70 -7.33 1.13
N LYS A 47 -5.29 -7.17 2.31
CA LYS A 47 -6.74 -7.12 2.50
C LYS A 47 -7.36 -5.80 2.08
N THR A 48 -6.75 -4.69 2.48
CA THR A 48 -7.37 -3.34 2.34
C THR A 48 -6.68 -2.44 1.33
N GLY A 49 -5.46 -2.78 0.89
CA GLY A 49 -4.65 -1.93 0.05
C GLY A 49 -4.08 -0.69 0.75
N GLN A 50 -4.23 -0.59 2.07
CA GLN A 50 -3.71 0.54 2.84
C GLN A 50 -2.25 0.35 3.23
N LEU A 51 -1.51 1.45 3.33
CA LEU A 51 -0.14 1.46 3.81
C LEU A 51 -0.06 1.13 5.30
N LEU A 52 0.89 0.27 5.68
CA LEU A 52 1.29 0.07 7.07
C LEU A 52 1.83 1.40 7.62
N GLY A 53 1.30 1.87 8.74
CA GLY A 53 1.71 3.13 9.34
C GLY A 53 1.08 4.38 8.72
N ALA A 54 0.01 4.24 7.93
CA ALA A 54 -0.81 5.36 7.48
C ALA A 54 -1.82 5.83 8.55
N ASP A 55 -1.54 5.59 9.83
CA ASP A 55 -2.16 6.31 10.93
C ASP A 55 -1.62 7.75 10.96
N SER A 56 -2.40 8.64 10.33
CA SER A 56 -2.64 10.01 10.80
C SER A 56 -1.49 10.71 11.56
N THR A 57 -0.55 11.33 10.85
CA THR A 57 0.00 12.62 11.31
C THR A 57 0.22 13.54 10.11
N PRO A 58 -0.63 14.55 9.87
CA PRO A 58 -0.11 15.81 9.38
C PRO A 58 0.90 16.27 10.44
N LYS A 59 2.19 16.17 10.12
CA LYS A 59 3.26 16.72 10.94
C LYS A 59 3.16 18.26 10.85
N SER A 60 2.36 18.85 11.76
CA SER A 60 2.34 20.29 12.04
C SER A 60 3.43 20.64 13.04
#